data_AF-A0A2W1LJX5-F1
#
_entry.id   AF-A0A2W1LJX5-F1
#
_cell.length_a   1.000
_cell.length_b   1.000
_cell.length_c   1.000
_cell.angle_alpha   90.00
_cell.angle_beta   90.00
_cell.angle_gamma   90.00
#
_symmetry.space_group_name_H-M   'P 1'
#
loop_
_entity.id
_entity.type
_entity.pdbx_description
1 polymer ?
#
loop_
_entity_poly.entity_id
_entity_poly.type
_entity_poly.pdbx_seq_one_letter_code
_entity_poly.pdbx_strand_id
1 'polypeptide(L)' 'MRNNTLTYSSREYTLLYQHDAGCFCWTKAYRMDENHHIQLLQLTENREDGHVHAETIYVHHTDIKRIMLDILTAET' A
#
# COMPACT_ATOMS: atom_id res chain seq x y z
N MET A 1 -19.54 -0.92 -1.09
CA MET A 1 -18.43 -0.03 -1.50
C MET A 1 -17.54 -0.85 -2.41
N ARG A 2 -17.33 -0.45 -3.67
CA ARG A 2 -16.38 -1.16 -4.55
C ARG A 2 -14.99 -0.85 -4.01
N ASN A 3 -14.23 -1.87 -3.62
CA ASN A 3 -12.82 -1.70 -3.33
C ASN A 3 -12.16 -1.28 -4.64
N ASN A 4 -11.56 -0.09 -4.68
CA ASN A 4 -10.77 0.31 -5.83
C ASN A 4 -9.58 -0.64 -5.93
N THR A 5 -9.40 -1.29 -7.07
CA THR A 5 -8.29 -2.18 -7.34
C THR A 5 -7.24 -1.47 -8.19
N LEU A 6 -5.97 -1.74 -7.90
CA LEU A 6 -4.81 -1.26 -8.64
C LEU A 6 -4.10 -2.47 -9.24
N THR A 7 -3.82 -2.44 -10.54
CA THR A 7 -2.97 -3.46 -11.17
C THR A 7 -1.56 -2.93 -11.33
N TYR A 8 -0.58 -3.62 -10.76
CA TYR A 8 0.85 -3.29 -10.89
C TYR A 8 1.67 -4.56 -11.11
N SER A 9 2.53 -4.56 -12.14
CA SER A 9 3.37 -5.72 -12.50
C SER A 9 2.58 -7.04 -12.64
N SER A 10 1.44 -6.99 -13.35
CA SER A 10 0.51 -8.12 -13.54
C SER A 10 -0.09 -8.70 -12.25
N ARG A 11 -0.07 -7.94 -11.15
CA ARG A 11 -0.68 -8.33 -9.87
C ARG A 11 -1.75 -7.31 -9.48
N GLU A 12 -2.86 -7.81 -8.95
CA GLU A 12 -3.93 -6.97 -8.41
C GLU A 12 -3.66 -6.66 -6.94
N TYR A 13 -3.89 -5.40 -6.57
CA TYR A 13 -3.80 -4.87 -5.22
C TYR A 13 -5.11 -4.17 -4.85
N THR A 14 -5.49 -4.24 -3.59
CA THR A 14 -6.56 -3.42 -2.99
C THR A 14 -6.00 -2.06 -2.62
N LEU A 15 -6.59 -1.00 -3.14
CA LEU A 15 -6.20 0.38 -2.82
C LEU A 15 -6.54 0.70 -1.35
N LEU A 16 -5.56 1.22 -0.61
CA LEU A 16 -5.76 1.76 0.74
C LEU A 16 -6.00 3.26 0.69
N TYR A 17 -5.14 3.95 -0.05
CA TYR A 17 -5.11 5.41 -0.10
C TYR A 17 -4.44 5.85 -1.39
N GLN A 18 -4.91 6.99 -1.90
CA GLN A 18 -4.26 7.74 -2.97
C GLN A 18 -4.30 9.21 -2.60
N HIS A 19 -3.20 9.92 -2.80
CA HIS A 19 -3.11 11.34 -2.51
C HIS A 19 -2.32 12.05 -3.59
N ASP A 20 -2.93 13.08 -4.15
CA ASP A 20 -2.32 13.99 -5.09
C ASP A 20 -1.77 15.21 -4.34
N ALA A 21 -0.50 15.51 -4.57
CA ALA A 21 0.20 16.66 -4.00
C ALA A 21 1.03 17.36 -5.08
N GLY A 22 0.44 18.40 -5.68
CA GLY A 22 1.05 19.11 -6.79
C GLY A 22 1.28 18.17 -7.98
N CYS A 23 2.54 18.02 -8.37
CA CYS A 23 2.96 17.19 -9.49
C CYS A 23 3.15 15.72 -9.10
N PHE A 24 3.04 15.36 -7.82
CA PHE A 24 3.21 14.00 -7.36
C PHE A 24 1.87 13.34 -7.03
N CYS A 25 1.75 12.06 -7.37
CA CYS A 25 0.69 11.18 -6.93
C CYS A 25 1.28 10.05 -6.10
N TRP A 26 0.83 9.93 -4.86
CA TRP A 26 1.18 8.82 -3.98
C TRP A 26 0.04 7.85 -3.88
N THR A 27 0.33 6.57 -4.08
CA THR A 27 -0.63 5.49 -3.94
C THR A 27 -0.11 4.45 -2.97
N LYS A 28 -0.91 4.06 -1.97
CA LYS A 28 -0.67 2.86 -1.18
C LYS A 28 -1.74 1.83 -1.45
N ALA A 29 -1.30 0.62 -1.74
CA ALA A 29 -2.16 -0.52 -1.97
C ALA A 29 -1.57 -1.74 -1.27
N TYR A 30 -2.39 -2.76 -1.05
CA TYR A 30 -1.95 -4.02 -0.45
C TYR A 30 -2.51 -5.21 -1.21
N ARG A 31 -1.80 -6.33 -1.16
CA ARG A 31 -2.33 -7.63 -1.55
C ARG A 31 -1.95 -8.66 -0.52
N MET A 32 -2.79 -9.68 -0.37
CA MET A 32 -2.51 -10.84 0.45
C MET A 32 -2.13 -12.00 -0.47
N ASP A 33 -1.08 -12.73 -0.12
CA ASP A 33 -0.75 -13.98 -0.81
C ASP A 33 -1.45 -15.19 -0.16
N GLU A 34 -1.30 -16.37 -0.76
CA GLU A 34 -1.87 -17.63 -0.27
C GLU A 34 -1.33 -18.05 1.11
N ASN A 35 -0.18 -17.51 1.51
CA ASN A 35 0.47 -17.76 2.79
C ASN A 35 0.14 -16.68 3.84
N HIS A 36 -0.87 -15.83 3.60
CA HIS A 36 -1.26 -14.73 4.47
C HIS A 36 -0.13 -13.71 4.75
N HIS A 37 0.81 -13.55 3.82
CA HIS A 37 1.67 -12.38 3.79
C HIS A 37 0.95 -11.22 3.13
N ILE A 38 1.09 -10.06 3.72
CA ILE A 38 0.63 -8.79 3.18
C ILE A 38 1.81 -8.15 2.47
N GLN A 39 1.66 -7.97 1.16
CA GLN A 39 2.56 -7.17 0.35
C GLN A 39 1.95 -5.77 0.22
N LEU A 40 2.58 -4.80 0.87
CA LEU A 40 2.29 -3.38 0.71
C LEU A 40 3.06 -2.85 -0.50
N LEU A 41 2.36 -2.12 -1.35
CA LEU A 41 2.91 -1.40 -2.49
C LEU A 41 2.72 0.10 -2.26
N GLN A 42 3.81 0.85 -2.33
CA GLN A 42 3.80 2.31 -2.41
C GLN A 42 4.27 2.70 -3.80
N LEU A 43 3.43 3.44 -4.53
CA LEU A 43 3.79 4.08 -5.79
C LEU A 43 3.91 5.58 -5.57
N THR A 44 4.97 6.16 -6.11
CA THR A 44 5.15 7.60 -6.23
C THR A 44 5.30 7.90 -7.71
N GLU A 45 4.29 8.52 -8.30
CA GLU A 45 4.30 8.97 -9.69
C GLU A 45 4.60 10.46 -9.73
N ASN A 46 5.60 10.87 -10.51
CA ASN A 46 5.76 12.24 -10.95
C ASN A 46 4.96 12.43 -12.25
N ARG A 47 3.91 13.25 -12.20
CA ARG A 47 3.00 13.48 -13.33
C ARG A 47 3.59 14.39 -14.40
N GLU A 48 4.69 15.09 -14.12
CA GLU A 48 5.34 15.95 -15.11
C GLU A 48 6.15 15.15 -16.14
N ASP A 49 6.86 14.12 -15.68
CA ASP A 49 7.72 13.28 -16.52
C ASP A 49 7.19 11.84 -16.70
N GLY A 50 6.11 11.48 -15.98
CA GLY A 50 5.51 10.15 -15.99
C GLY A 50 6.34 9.09 -15.27
N HIS A 51 7.36 9.48 -14.50
CA HIS A 51 8.21 8.54 -13.78
C HIS A 51 7.47 7.95 -12.59
N VAL A 52 7.49 6.62 -12.46
CA VAL A 52 6.87 5.91 -11.34
C VAL A 52 7.95 5.18 -10.54
N HIS A 53 8.14 5.62 -9.30
CA HIS A 53 8.93 4.89 -8.31
C HIS A 53 8.03 3.94 -7.54
N ALA A 54 8.49 2.71 -7.33
CA ALA A 54 7.73 1.68 -6.64
C ALA A 54 8.53 1.07 -5.50
N GLU A 55 7.90 0.99 -4.33
CA GLU A 55 8.46 0.34 -3.16
C GLU A 55 7.50 -0.74 -2.67
N THR A 56 8.06 -1.92 -2.37
CA THR A 56 7.28 -3.04 -1.83
C THR A 56 7.80 -3.47 -0.47
N ILE A 57 6.89 -3.59 0.49
CA ILE A 57 7.18 -4.08 1.84
C ILE A 57 6.37 -5.36 2.05
N TYR A 58 7.01 -6.39 2.58
CA TYR A 58 6.37 -7.66 2.91
C TYR A 58 6.25 -7.79 4.43
N VAL A 59 5.05 -8.10 4.91
CA VAL A 59 4.75 -8.25 6.33
C VAL A 59 3.86 -9.46 6.51
N HIS A 60 4.13 -10.30 7.50
CA HIS A 60 3.20 -11.38 7.84
C HIS A 60 1.99 -10.78 8.58
N HIS A 61 0.78 -11.30 8.34
CA HIS A 61 -0.44 -10.73 8.93
C HIS A 61 -0.41 -10.69 10.47
N THR A 62 0.31 -11.61 11.13
CA THR A 62 0.50 -11.61 12.58
C THR A 62 1.29 -10.40 13.06
N ASP A 63 2.26 -9.94 12.27
CA ASP A 63 3.08 -8.78 12.62
C ASP A 63 2.27 -7.49 12.49
N ILE A 64 1.39 -7.41 11.49
CA ILE A 64 0.47 -6.26 11.34
C ILE A 64 -0.47 -6.16 12.54
N LYS A 65 -1.01 -7.28 13.01
CA LYS A 65 -1.86 -7.28 14.21
C LYS A 65 -1.09 -6.74 15.41
N ARG A 66 0.17 -7.16 15.59
CA ARG A 66 1.04 -6.68 16.66
C ARG A 66 1.33 -5.18 16.53
N ILE A 67 1.74 -4.72 15.35
CA ILE A 67 2.03 -3.30 15.08
C ILE A 67 0.80 -2.42 15.35
N MET A 68 -0.39 -2.84 14.90
CA MET A 68 -1.64 -2.13 15.15
C MET A 68 -1.97 -2.06 16.65
N LEU A 69 -1.80 -3.17 17.37
CA LEU A 69 -1.98 -3.20 18.82
C LEU A 69 -1.01 -2.24 19.52
N ASP A 70 0.27 -2.26 19.15
CA ASP A 70 1.31 -1.42 19.74
C ASP A 70 1.01 0.08 19.53
N ILE A 71 0.57 0.47 18.33
CA ILE A 71 0.16 1.86 18.02
C ILE A 71 -1.03 2.27 18.88
N LEU A 72 -2.09 1.44 18.94
CA LEU A 72 -3.29 1.74 19.70
C LEU A 72 -3.00 1.86 21.21
N THR A 73 -2.09 1.04 21.74
CA THR A 73 -1.67 1.13 23.15
C THR A 73 -0.78 2.33 23.44
N ALA A 74 -0.08 2.87 22.45
CA ALA A 74 0.76 4.07 22.62
C ALA A 74 -0.06 5.37 22.60
N GLU A 75 -1.28 5.34 22.07
CA GLU A 75 -2.21 6.49 22.03
C GLU A 75 -3.14 6.58 23.26
N THR A 76 -3.06 5.63 24.20
CA THR A 76 -3.82 5.59 25.47
C THR A 76 -2.94 5.83 26.68
#